data_AF-A0A848UE99-F1
#
_entry.id   AF-A0A848UE99-F1
#
_cell.length_a   1.000
_cell.length_b   1.000
_cell.length_c   1.000
_cell.angle_alpha   90.00
_cell.angle_beta   90.00
_cell.angle_gamma   90.00
#
_symmetry.space_group_name_H-M   'P 1'
#
loop_
_entity.id
_entity.type
_entity.pdbx_description
1 polymer ?
#
loop_
_entity_poly.entity_id
_entity_poly.type
_entity_poly.pdbx_seq_one_letter_code
_entity_poly.pdbx_strand_id
1 'polypeptide(L)'
;MRMQQNKPGDFDFDDWAGLYIENPQEFEARRQTVLMLEIARGSAVRSSTAHDLLSTFETVAKGCSDQERMLVAAAMMMESVQQLSAELQVLKEALKRGDRPVQ
;
A
#
# COMPACT_ATOMS: atom_id res chain seq x y z
N MET A 1 -13.06 30.77 7.52
CA MET A 1 -12.49 29.47 7.08
C MET A 1 -11.52 29.74 5.95
N ARG A 2 -10.23 29.41 6.11
CA ARG A 2 -9.26 29.46 5.01
C ARG A 2 -9.40 28.15 4.24
N MET A 3 -9.91 28.21 3.01
CA MET A 3 -9.69 27.15 2.05
C MET A 3 -8.20 27.19 1.69
N GLN A 4 -7.43 26.20 2.14
CA GLN A 4 -6.07 26.02 1.63
C GLN A 4 -6.22 25.66 0.15
N GLN A 5 -5.86 26.60 -0.72
CA GLN A 5 -5.67 26.27 -2.13
C GLN A 5 -4.45 25.37 -2.22
N ASN A 6 -4.68 24.06 -2.31
CA ASN A 6 -3.64 23.10 -2.65
C ASN A 6 -3.08 23.42 -4.04
N LYS A 7 -1.77 23.24 -4.21
CA LYS A 7 -1.13 23.47 -5.52
C LYS A 7 -1.71 22.50 -6.55
N PRO A 8 -1.81 22.89 -7.84
CA PRO A 8 -2.18 21.95 -8.89
C PRO A 8 -1.15 20.81 -8.92
N GLY A 9 -1.54 19.64 -8.41
CA GLY A 9 -0.70 18.45 -8.29
C GLY A 9 -0.52 17.90 -6.87
N ASP A 10 -0.92 18.63 -5.83
CA ASP A 10 -0.92 18.09 -4.45
C ASP A 10 -2.15 17.21 -4.21
N PHE A 11 -1.96 16.14 -3.43
CA PHE A 11 -3.05 15.27 -2.99
C PHE A 11 -3.95 16.02 -2.00
N ASP A 12 -5.24 16.10 -2.31
CA ASP A 12 -6.24 16.81 -1.51
C ASP A 12 -7.25 15.83 -0.92
N PHE A 13 -7.22 15.66 0.40
CA PHE A 13 -8.15 14.75 1.09
C PHE A 13 -9.61 15.20 0.99
N ASP A 14 -9.87 16.51 0.95
CA ASP A 14 -11.23 17.04 0.91
C ASP A 14 -11.85 16.83 -0.48
N ASP A 15 -11.07 17.00 -1.55
CA ASP A 15 -11.48 16.68 -2.94
C ASP A 15 -11.83 15.19 -3.09
N TRP A 16 -11.00 14.30 -2.55
CA TRP A 16 -11.24 12.86 -2.62
C TRP A 16 -12.43 12.41 -1.76
N ALA A 17 -12.63 13.03 -0.59
CA ALA A 17 -13.79 12.76 0.25
C ALA A 17 -15.08 13.26 -0.42
N GLY A 18 -15.05 14.45 -1.03
CA GLY A 18 -16.16 14.98 -1.83
C GLY A 18 -16.49 14.05 -2.99
N LEU A 19 -15.48 13.64 -3.76
CA LEU A 19 -15.64 12.72 -4.89
C LEU A 19 -16.22 11.36 -4.46
N TYR A 20 -15.80 10.82 -3.31
CA TYR A 20 -16.36 9.58 -2.78
C TYR A 20 -17.85 9.69 -2.48
N ILE A 21 -18.29 10.83 -1.93
CA ILE A 21 -19.70 11.06 -1.57
C ILE A 21 -20.54 11.35 -2.82
N GLU A 22 -20.03 12.17 -3.74
CA GLU A 22 -20.76 12.65 -4.91
C GLU A 22 -20.79 11.63 -6.05
N ASN A 23 -19.66 10.96 -6.32
CA ASN A 23 -19.51 10.00 -7.40
C ASN A 23 -18.58 8.83 -7.02
N PRO A 24 -19.08 7.82 -6.28
CA PRO A 24 -18.29 6.67 -5.85
C PRO A 24 -17.62 5.90 -7.00
N GLN A 25 -18.23 5.88 -8.20
CA GLN A 25 -17.68 5.18 -9.35
C GLN A 25 -16.45 5.90 -9.92
N GLU A 26 -16.52 7.22 -10.03
CA GLU A 26 -15.39 8.03 -10.49
C GLU A 26 -14.26 8.06 -9.47
N PHE A 27 -14.60 8.13 -8.17
CA PHE A 27 -13.64 7.94 -7.09
C PHE A 27 -12.87 6.63 -7.28
N GLU A 28 -13.57 5.52 -7.50
CA GLU A 28 -12.94 4.20 -7.63
C GLU A 28 -12.07 4.10 -8.88
N ALA A 29 -12.52 4.65 -10.02
CA ALA A 29 -11.71 4.72 -11.24
C ALA A 29 -10.43 5.55 -11.05
N ARG A 30 -10.54 6.70 -10.36
CA ARG A 30 -9.39 7.57 -10.05
C ARG A 30 -8.43 6.89 -9.07
N ARG A 31 -8.96 6.22 -8.03
CA ARG A 31 -8.19 5.42 -7.06
C ARG A 31 -7.38 4.33 -7.73
N GLN A 32 -8.01 3.55 -8.62
CA GLN A 32 -7.34 2.50 -9.38
C GLN A 32 -6.24 3.05 -10.27
N THR A 33 -6.50 4.16 -10.97
CA THR A 33 -5.50 4.82 -11.83
C THR A 33 -4.27 5.27 -11.04
N VAL A 34 -4.46 5.93 -9.90
CA VAL A 34 -3.36 6.39 -9.04
C VAL A 34 -2.55 5.21 -8.50
N LEU A 35 -3.22 4.16 -8.01
CA LEU A 35 -2.54 2.95 -7.54
C LEU A 35 -1.72 2.28 -8.64
N MET A 36 -2.28 2.18 -9.85
CA MET A 36 -1.58 1.62 -11.00
C MET A 36 -0.32 2.40 -11.36
N LEU A 37 -0.39 3.73 -11.34
CA LEU A 37 0.77 4.58 -11.59
C LEU A 37 1.86 4.41 -10.52
N GLU A 38 1.47 4.26 -9.25
CA GLU A 38 2.42 4.03 -8.16
C GLU A 38 3.07 2.64 -8.25
N ILE A 39 2.30 1.61 -8.58
CA ILE A 39 2.81 0.24 -8.82
C ILE A 39 3.81 0.25 -9.99
N ALA A 40 3.51 0.97 -11.07
CA ALA A 40 4.36 1.05 -12.25
C ALA A 40 5.66 1.86 -12.04
N ARG A 41 5.74 2.70 -11.00
CA ARG A 41 6.95 3.51 -10.69
C ARG A 41 8.10 2.66 -10.11
N GLY A 42 7.81 1.45 -9.65
CA GLY A 42 8.79 0.52 -9.08
C GLY A 42 9.64 -0.22 -10.11
N SER A 43 10.51 -1.12 -9.63
CA SER A 43 11.13 -2.13 -10.51
C SER A 43 10.10 -3.16 -10.95
N ALA A 44 10.33 -3.83 -12.08
CA ALA A 44 9.40 -4.85 -12.61
C ALA A 44 9.03 -5.94 -11.57
N VAL A 45 10.00 -6.35 -10.74
CA VAL A 45 9.77 -7.31 -9.64
C VAL A 45 8.84 -6.71 -8.58
N ARG A 46 9.07 -5.47 -8.15
CA ARG A 46 8.21 -4.79 -7.17
C ARG A 46 6.80 -4.57 -7.71
N SER A 47 6.68 -4.28 -9.00
CA SER A 47 5.40 -4.09 -9.67
C SER A 47 4.56 -5.38 -9.64
N SER A 48 5.17 -6.54 -9.96
CA SER A 48 4.47 -7.83 -9.90
C SER A 48 3.95 -8.13 -8.49
N THR A 49 4.80 -8.02 -7.48
CA THR A 49 4.40 -8.28 -6.08
C THR A 49 3.30 -7.33 -5.61
N ALA A 50 3.37 -6.06 -6.00
CA ALA A 50 2.35 -5.08 -5.63
C ALA A 50 1.00 -5.36 -6.33
N HIS A 51 1.02 -5.85 -7.56
CA HIS A 51 -0.18 -6.33 -8.25
C HIS A 51 -0.84 -7.51 -7.53
N ASP A 52 -0.04 -8.52 -7.13
CA ASP A 52 -0.55 -9.70 -6.44
C ASP A 52 -1.16 -9.33 -5.08
N LEU A 53 -0.52 -8.43 -4.34
CA LEU A 53 -1.02 -7.88 -3.07
C LEU A 53 -2.35 -7.13 -3.25
N LEU A 54 -2.44 -6.27 -4.27
CA LEU A 54 -3.66 -5.53 -4.56
C LEU A 54 -4.81 -6.46 -4.98
N SER A 55 -4.54 -7.43 -5.86
CA SER A 55 -5.53 -8.43 -6.27
C SER A 55 -6.03 -9.28 -5.10
N THR A 56 -5.13 -9.65 -4.20
CA THR A 56 -5.48 -10.40 -2.98
C THR A 56 -6.37 -9.56 -2.08
N PHE A 57 -5.99 -8.30 -1.83
CA PHE A 57 -6.80 -7.37 -1.06
C PHE A 57 -8.21 -7.22 -1.65
N GLU A 58 -8.33 -6.97 -2.95
CA GLU A 58 -9.62 -6.78 -3.62
C GLU A 58 -10.51 -8.02 -3.55
N THR A 59 -9.90 -9.21 -3.61
CA THR A 59 -10.62 -10.48 -3.47
C THR A 59 -11.16 -10.66 -2.05
N VAL A 60 -10.33 -10.41 -1.04
CA VAL A 60 -10.70 -10.58 0.38
C VAL A 60 -11.69 -9.50 0.83
N ALA A 61 -11.52 -8.26 0.36
CA ALA A 61 -12.36 -7.13 0.67
C ALA A 61 -13.74 -7.17 -0.03
N LYS A 62 -13.97 -8.13 -0.93
CA LYS A 62 -15.21 -8.20 -1.71
C LYS A 62 -16.41 -8.46 -0.81
N GLY A 63 -17.35 -7.51 -0.79
CA GLY A 63 -18.57 -7.59 0.02
C GLY A 63 -18.40 -7.12 1.47
N CYS A 64 -17.19 -6.73 1.87
CA CYS A 64 -16.93 -6.08 3.15
C CYS A 64 -17.43 -4.63 3.15
N SER A 65 -17.88 -4.17 4.33
CA SER A 65 -18.09 -2.75 4.62
C SER A 65 -16.77 -1.98 4.63
N ASP A 66 -16.82 -0.65 4.48
CA ASP A 66 -15.62 0.20 4.47
C ASP A 66 -14.72 -0.01 5.70
N GLN A 67 -15.33 -0.21 6.87
CA GLN A 67 -14.61 -0.44 8.11
C GLN A 67 -13.94 -1.82 8.12
N GLU A 68 -14.60 -2.85 7.61
CA GLU A 68 -14.00 -4.19 7.45
C GLU A 68 -12.87 -4.18 6.42
N ARG A 69 -13.03 -3.44 5.32
CA ARG A 69 -11.97 -3.27 4.30
C ARG A 69 -10.73 -2.62 4.91
N MET A 70 -10.90 -1.62 5.78
CA MET A 70 -9.79 -1.01 6.52
C MET A 70 -9.08 -2.03 7.44
N LEU A 71 -9.85 -2.88 8.14
CA LEU A 71 -9.27 -3.92 9.00
C LEU A 71 -8.49 -4.96 8.19
N VAL A 72 -9.00 -5.37 7.03
CA VAL A 72 -8.29 -6.27 6.10
C VAL A 72 -6.98 -5.63 5.64
N ALA A 73 -7.01 -4.37 5.18
CA ALA A 73 -5.81 -3.66 4.75
C ALA A 73 -4.77 -3.56 5.88
N ALA A 74 -5.21 -3.20 7.10
CA ALA A 74 -4.34 -3.11 8.26
C ALA A 74 -3.69 -4.46 8.62
N ALA A 75 -4.46 -5.56 8.56
CA ALA A 75 -3.95 -6.90 8.82
C ALA A 75 -2.87 -7.31 7.81
N MET A 76 -3.11 -7.09 6.51
CA MET A 76 -2.13 -7.37 5.45
C MET A 76 -0.85 -6.54 5.59
N MET A 77 -0.97 -5.27 6.00
CA MET A 77 0.20 -4.43 6.30
C MET A 77 0.99 -4.96 7.51
N MET A 78 0.32 -5.38 8.59
CA MET A 78 0.99 -5.95 9.75
C MET A 78 1.74 -7.24 9.40
N GLU A 79 1.14 -8.11 8.59
CA GLU A 79 1.80 -9.32 8.09
C GLU A 79 3.06 -8.97 7.29
N SER A 80 2.98 -7.97 6.41
CA SER A 80 4.13 -7.48 5.63
C SER A 80 5.27 -6.96 6.53
N VAL A 81 4.94 -6.24 7.62
CA VAL A 81 5.92 -5.75 8.60
C VAL A 81 6.55 -6.91 9.37
N GLN A 82 5.77 -7.91 9.77
CA GLN A 82 6.27 -9.11 10.44
C GLN A 82 7.25 -9.88 9.55
N GLN A 83 6.91 -10.06 8.28
CA GLN A 83 7.78 -10.71 7.30
C GLN A 83 9.09 -9.94 7.12
N LEU A 84 9.01 -8.61 6.92
CA LEU A 84 10.19 -7.76 6.82
C LEU A 84 11.08 -7.86 8.08
N SER A 85 10.47 -7.84 9.27
CA SER A 85 11.19 -8.00 10.53
C SER A 85 11.93 -9.33 10.60
N ALA A 86 11.29 -10.43 10.19
CA ALA A 86 11.91 -11.75 10.16
C ALA A 86 13.10 -11.80 9.19
N GLU A 87 12.94 -11.26 7.98
CA GLU A 87 14.00 -11.17 6.97
C GLU A 87 15.21 -10.36 7.48
N LEU A 88 14.96 -9.25 8.17
CA LEU A 88 16.02 -8.44 8.79
C LEU A 88 16.75 -9.18 9.92
N GLN A 89 16.06 -9.99 10.72
CA GLN A 89 16.71 -10.82 11.74
C GLN A 89 17.60 -11.89 11.09
N VAL A 90 17.12 -12.55 10.02
CA VAL A 90 17.92 -13.52 9.26
C VAL A 90 19.18 -12.86 8.68
N LEU A 91 19.03 -11.67 8.08
CA LEU A 91 20.16 -10.91 7.55
C LEU A 91 21.17 -10.53 8.63
N LYS A 92 20.69 -10.08 9.80
CA LYS A 92 21.52 -9.75 10.96
C LYS A 92 22.33 -10.96 11.44
N GLU A 93 21.71 -12.14 11.51
CA GLU A 93 22.41 -13.36 11.89
C GLU A 93 23.40 -13.86 10.83
N ALA A 94 23.10 -13.67 9.54
CA ALA A 94 24.02 -13.96 8.46
C ALA A 94 25.27 -13.06 8.50
N LEU A 95 25.10 -11.76 8.74
CA LEU A 95 26.22 -10.82 8.91
C LEU A 95 27.13 -11.22 10.08
N LYS A 96 26.56 -11.57 11.24
CA LYS A 96 27.33 -12.06 12.39
C LYS A 96 28.11 -13.36 12.11
N ARG A 97 27.64 -14.19 11.17
CA ARG A 97 28.34 -15.41 10.74
C ARG A 97 29.45 -15.09 9.75
N GLY A 98 29.25 -14.12 8.86
CA GLY A 98 30.26 -13.64 7.92
C GLY A 98 31.41 -12.88 8.58
N ASP A 99 31.15 -12.18 9.68
CA ASP A 99 32.17 -11.44 10.46
C ASP A 99 33.01 -12.32 11.40
N ARG A 100 32.74 -13.63 11.49
CA ARG A 100 33.61 -14.53 12.25
C ARG A 100 34.90 -14.79 11.45
N PRO A 101 36.08 -14.37 11.94
CA PRO A 101 37.33 -14.74 11.28
C PRO A 101 37.44 -16.27 11.29
N VAL A 102 37.77 -16.83 10.13
CA VAL A 102 38.11 -18.25 9.98
C VAL A 102 39.26 -18.54 10.94
N GLN A 103 39.00 -19.35 11.98
CA GLN A 103 40.03 -19.90 12.86
C GLN A 103 40.73 -21.06 12.17
#